data_AF-A0A660U669-F1
#
_entry.id   AF-A0A660U669-F1
#
_cell.length_a   1.000
_cell.length_b   1.000
_cell.length_c   1.000
_cell.angle_alpha   90.00
_cell.angle_beta   90.00
_cell.angle_gamma   90.00
#
_symmetry.space_group_name_H-M   'P 1'
#
loop_
_entity.id
_entity.type
_entity.pdbx_description
1 polymer ?
#
loop_
_entity_poly.entity_id
_entity_poly.type
_entity_poly.pdbx_seq_one_letter_code
_entity_poly.pdbx_strand_id
1 'polypeptide(L)'
;MIYTPYIGNAVSFFFILSLIGLIFYFISRKPHKKDKEKQTIYICGEDMKPEKLNIPPETFYRYLINLFKLKKLRKWHSGNLNDYLLWILAGLVAVIIIMVMLW
;
A
#
# COMPACT_ATOMS: atom_id res chain seq x y z
N MET A 1 -28.32 21.59 10.14
CA MET A 1 -27.87 20.93 11.37
C MET A 1 -28.79 19.75 11.66
N ILE A 2 -28.68 18.65 10.91
CA ILE A 2 -29.44 17.43 11.20
C ILE A 2 -28.42 16.38 11.64
N TYR A 3 -28.02 16.49 12.90
CA TYR A 3 -27.33 15.39 13.58
C TYR A 3 -28.40 14.33 13.88
N THR A 4 -28.79 13.53 12.89
CA THR A 4 -29.63 12.38 13.19
C THR A 4 -28.80 11.40 14.02
N PRO A 5 -29.31 10.89 15.15
CA PRO A 5 -28.57 10.01 16.04
C PRO A 5 -28.02 8.76 15.32
N TYR A 6 -28.68 8.33 14.25
CA TYR A 6 -28.24 7.20 13.41
C TYR A 6 -26.90 7.45 12.69
N ILE A 7 -26.68 8.65 12.15
CA ILE A 7 -25.43 8.99 11.44
C ILE A 7 -24.28 9.08 12.45
N GLY A 8 -24.50 9.75 13.59
CA GLY A 8 -23.49 9.84 14.66
C GLY A 8 -23.09 8.45 15.19
N ASN A 9 -24.07 7.55 15.36
CA ASN A 9 -23.81 6.18 15.79
C ASN A 9 -23.06 5.37 14.72
N ALA A 10 -23.44 5.47 13.45
CA ALA A 10 -22.76 4.76 12.37
C ALA A 10 -21.28 5.18 12.24
N VAL A 11 -21.00 6.48 12.36
CA VAL A 11 -19.64 7.01 12.32
C VAL A 11 -18.82 6.52 13.51
N SER A 12 -19.37 6.57 14.74
CA SER A 12 -18.66 6.08 15.92
C SER A 12 -18.38 4.58 15.87
N PHE A 13 -19.34 3.76 15.44
CA PHE A 13 -19.13 2.32 15.22
C PHE A 13 -18.04 2.04 14.19
N PHE A 14 -18.00 2.81 13.09
CA PHE A 14 -16.95 2.68 12.08
C PHE A 14 -15.55 2.95 12.64
N PHE A 15 -15.40 3.99 13.48
CA PHE A 15 -14.11 4.28 14.13
C PHE A 15 -13.70 3.19 15.13
N ILE A 16 -14.64 2.66 15.91
CA ILE A 16 -14.39 1.55 16.85
C ILE A 16 -13.91 0.31 16.09
N LEU A 17 -14.61 -0.08 15.01
CA LEU A 17 -14.21 -1.22 14.17
C LEU A 17 -12.85 -1.01 13.52
N SER A 18 -12.58 0.21 13.04
CA SER A 18 -11.28 0.56 12.46
C SER A 18 -10.16 0.44 13.50
N LEU A 19 -10.39 0.87 14.74
CA LEU A 19 -9.43 0.75 15.84
C LEU A 19 -9.14 -0.72 16.17
N ILE A 20 -10.18 -1.55 16.26
CA ILE A 20 -10.06 -2.99 16.48
C ILE A 20 -9.24 -3.63 15.35
N GLY A 21 -9.56 -3.32 14.09
CA GLY A 21 -8.80 -3.80 12.92
C GLY A 21 -7.32 -3.39 12.97
N LEU A 22 -7.03 -2.18 13.44
CA LEU A 22 -5.66 -1.66 13.59
C LEU A 22 -4.87 -2.43 14.67
N ILE A 23 -5.52 -2.75 15.80
CA ILE A 23 -4.94 -3.60 16.85
C ILE A 23 -4.62 -4.99 16.30
N PHE A 24 -5.57 -5.62 15.59
CA PHE A 24 -5.35 -6.92 14.96
C PHE A 24 -4.25 -6.88 13.90
N TYR A 25 -4.13 -5.80 13.13
CA TYR A 25 -3.02 -5.60 12.21
C TYR A 25 -1.67 -5.63 12.94
N PHE A 26 -1.52 -4.89 14.04
CA PHE A 26 -0.27 -4.86 14.79
C PHE A 26 0.08 -6.21 15.43
N ILE A 27 -0.92 -6.94 15.94
CA ILE A 27 -0.72 -8.27 16.52
C ILE A 27 -0.36 -9.30 15.43
N SER A 28 -1.03 -9.25 14.28
CA SER A 28 -0.84 -10.20 13.18
C SER A 28 0.42 -9.94 12.36
N ARG A 29 1.10 -8.82 12.58
CA ARG A 29 2.28 -8.41 11.83
C ARG A 29 3.47 -9.33 12.10
N LYS A 30 3.60 -10.38 11.30
CA LYS A 30 4.81 -11.20 11.24
C LYS A 30 5.87 -10.51 10.37
N PRO A 31 7.17 -10.59 10.73
CA PRO A 31 8.23 -10.08 9.87
C PRO A 31 8.20 -10.82 8.53
N HIS A 32 7.85 -10.09 7.46
CA HIS A 32 7.79 -10.67 6.12
C HIS A 32 9.20 -10.92 5.60
N LYS A 33 9.58 -12.20 5.47
CA LYS A 33 10.81 -12.58 4.77
C LYS A 33 10.58 -12.34 3.29
N LYS A 34 11.32 -11.40 2.70
CA LYS A 34 11.28 -11.14 1.26
C LYS A 34 11.59 -12.45 0.54
N ASP A 35 10.61 -12.94 -0.19
CA ASP A 35 10.78 -14.15 -0.99
C ASP A 35 11.80 -13.87 -2.09
N LYS A 36 12.83 -14.71 -2.17
CA LYS A 36 13.94 -14.51 -3.10
C LYS A 36 13.49 -14.73 -4.55
N GLU A 37 12.53 -15.63 -4.77
CA GLU A 37 11.96 -15.90 -6.10
C GLU A 37 11.22 -14.68 -6.65
N LYS A 38 10.53 -13.91 -5.81
CA LYS A 38 9.84 -12.68 -6.23
C LYS A 38 10.79 -11.53 -6.59
N GLN A 39 12.09 -11.70 -6.35
CA GLN A 39 13.12 -10.72 -6.67
C GLN A 39 13.91 -11.05 -7.93
N THR A 40 13.79 -12.28 -8.47
CA THR A 40 14.44 -12.64 -9.73
C THR A 40 13.62 -12.12 -10.90
N ILE A 41 14.32 -11.67 -11.94
CA ILE A 41 13.67 -11.25 -13.18
C ILE A 41 13.47 -12.52 -13.99
N TYR A 42 12.22 -12.96 -14.10
CA TYR A 42 11.89 -14.20 -14.79
C TYR A 42 11.22 -13.90 -16.12
N ILE A 43 11.71 -14.51 -17.19
CA ILE A 43 11.12 -14.41 -18.53
C ILE A 43 10.98 -15.82 -19.08
N CYS A 44 9.76 -16.21 -19.45
CA CYS A 44 9.47 -17.44 -20.19
C CYS A 44 10.03 -18.74 -19.58
N GLY A 45 10.15 -18.87 -18.26
CA GLY A 45 10.68 -20.11 -17.67
C GLY A 45 12.10 -19.98 -17.12
N GLU A 46 12.79 -18.87 -17.37
CA GLU A 46 14.21 -18.73 -17.07
C GLU A 46 14.52 -17.48 -16.24
N ASP A 47 15.43 -17.65 -15.28
CA ASP A 47 16.00 -16.54 -14.51
C ASP A 47 16.93 -15.72 -15.42
N MET A 48 16.55 -14.47 -15.68
CA MET A 48 17.41 -13.50 -16.36
C MET A 48 18.23 -12.68 -15.38
N LYS A 49 19.54 -12.62 -15.65
CA LYS A 49 20.41 -11.65 -15.00
C LYS A 49 20.07 -10.23 -15.51
N PRO A 50 20.07 -9.21 -14.64
CA PRO A 50 19.80 -7.83 -15.04
C PRO A 50 20.74 -7.31 -16.13
N GLU A 51 21.96 -7.86 -16.27
CA GLU A 51 22.89 -7.52 -17.36
C GLU A 51 22.48 -8.06 -18.73
N LYS A 52 21.67 -9.13 -18.76
CA LYS A 52 21.14 -9.73 -20.00
C LYS A 52 19.85 -9.07 -20.47
N LEU A 53 19.23 -8.24 -19.63
CA LEU A 53 18.10 -7.43 -20.08
C LEU A 53 18.61 -6.39 -21.07
N ASN A 54 18.07 -6.44 -22.28
CA ASN A 54 18.36 -5.51 -23.36
C ASN A 54 17.68 -4.15 -23.12
N ILE A 55 17.87 -3.58 -21.92
CA ILE A 55 17.38 -2.26 -21.54
C ILE A 55 18.58 -1.31 -21.65
N PRO A 56 18.66 -0.48 -22.71
CA PRO A 56 19.78 0.42 -22.88
C PRO A 56 19.88 1.36 -21.67
N PRO A 57 21.10 1.57 -21.12
CA PRO A 57 21.31 2.37 -19.92
C PRO A 57 20.93 3.85 -20.08
N GLU A 58 20.70 4.30 -21.31
CA GLU A 58 20.46 5.70 -21.70
C GLU A 58 19.02 5.94 -22.18
N THR A 59 18.11 5.04 -21.86
CA THR A 59 16.69 5.18 -22.25
C THR A 59 15.99 6.27 -21.43
N PHE A 60 15.08 7.00 -22.08
CA PHE A 60 14.11 7.91 -21.45
C PHE A 60 13.42 7.28 -20.22
N TYR A 61 13.17 5.98 -20.25
CA TYR A 61 12.63 5.21 -19.12
C TYR A 61 13.50 5.29 -17.85
N ARG A 62 14.83 5.27 -17.97
CA ARG A 62 15.72 5.37 -16.81
C ARG A 62 15.68 6.77 -16.19
N TYR A 63 15.52 7.79 -17.03
CA TYR A 63 15.26 9.16 -16.57
C TYR A 63 13.94 9.23 -15.79
N LEU A 64 12.84 8.66 -16.31
CA LEU A 64 11.56 8.59 -15.59
C LEU A 64 11.66 7.82 -14.25
N ILE A 65 12.35 6.68 -14.24
CA ILE A 65 12.58 5.89 -13.01
C ILE A 65 13.27 6.73 -11.93
N ASN A 66 14.22 7.57 -12.32
CA ASN A 66 14.94 8.45 -11.40
C ASN A 66 14.10 9.68 -11.00
N LEU A 67 13.42 10.31 -11.96
CA LEU A 67 12.56 11.49 -11.73
C LEU A 67 11.44 11.17 -10.73
N PHE A 68 10.70 10.08 -10.97
CA PHE A 68 9.63 9.62 -10.09
C PHE A 68 10.15 8.86 -8.86
N LYS A 69 11.47 8.73 -8.71
CA LYS A 69 12.11 7.98 -7.61
C LYS A 69 11.45 6.60 -7.44
N LEU A 70 11.17 5.89 -8.55
CA LEU A 70 10.43 4.62 -8.53
C LEU A 70 11.14 3.56 -7.68
N LYS A 71 12.47 3.63 -7.55
CA LYS A 71 13.23 2.79 -6.61
C LYS A 71 12.81 3.01 -5.15
N LYS A 72 12.55 4.26 -4.75
CA LYS A 72 12.07 4.62 -3.42
C LYS A 72 10.61 4.19 -3.24
N LEU A 73 9.77 4.42 -4.25
CA LEU A 73 8.37 3.98 -4.24
C LEU A 73 8.25 2.45 -4.11
N ARG A 74 9.07 1.70 -4.84
CA ARG A 74 9.14 0.25 -4.75
C ARG A 74 9.55 -0.25 -3.36
N LYS A 75 10.39 0.50 -2.62
CA LYS A 75 10.73 0.14 -1.22
C LYS A 75 9.54 0.23 -0.28
N TRP A 76 8.55 1.06 -0.59
CA TRP A 76 7.33 1.18 0.21
C TRP A 76 6.34 0.04 -0.05
N HIS A 77 6.44 -0.60 -1.22
CA HIS A 77 5.65 -1.79 -1.55
C HIS A 77 6.28 -3.01 -0.90
N SER A 78 5.71 -3.44 0.23
CA SER A 78 6.21 -4.60 0.98
C SER A 78 5.85 -5.94 0.32
N GLY A 79 4.83 -5.96 -0.56
CA GLY A 79 4.27 -7.18 -1.13
C GLY A 79 3.41 -7.98 -0.14
N ASN A 80 3.18 -7.46 1.06
CA ASN A 80 2.31 -8.07 2.07
C ASN A 80 0.89 -7.55 1.94
N LEU A 81 -0.08 -8.44 1.72
CA LEU A 81 -1.50 -8.09 1.61
C LEU A 81 -1.99 -7.27 2.80
N ASN A 82 -1.51 -7.57 4.01
CA ASN A 82 -1.94 -6.88 5.23
C ASN A 82 -1.60 -5.37 5.18
N ASP A 83 -0.45 -5.01 4.63
CA ASP A 83 0.00 -3.61 4.54
C ASP A 83 -0.90 -2.83 3.55
N TYR A 84 -1.31 -3.45 2.44
CA TYR A 84 -2.23 -2.84 1.48
C TYR A 84 -3.65 -2.68 2.06
N LEU A 85 -4.14 -3.68 2.78
CA LEU A 85 -5.44 -3.58 3.47
C LEU A 85 -5.43 -2.45 4.50
N LEU A 86 -4.33 -2.28 5.24
CA LEU A 86 -4.17 -1.15 6.15
C LEU A 86 -4.18 0.19 5.41
N TRP A 87 -3.49 0.31 4.27
CA TRP A 87 -3.51 1.55 3.49
C TRP A 87 -4.91 1.91 2.98
N ILE A 88 -5.68 0.92 2.52
CA ILE A 88 -7.06 1.11 2.10
C ILE A 88 -7.92 1.56 3.28
N LEU A 89 -7.82 0.89 4.43
CA LEU A 89 -8.55 1.26 5.63
C LEU A 89 -8.20 2.68 6.10
N ALA A 90 -6.91 3.02 6.14
CA ALA A 90 -6.44 4.36 6.51
C ALA A 90 -6.94 5.44 5.55
N GLY A 91 -6.92 5.16 4.24
CA GLY A 91 -7.47 6.06 3.23
C GLY A 91 -8.97 6.28 3.39
N LEU A 92 -9.72 5.21 3.66
CA LEU A 92 -11.17 5.28 3.86
C LEU A 92 -11.52 6.07 5.12
N VAL A 93 -10.81 5.85 6.24
CA VAL A 93 -10.94 6.65 7.46
C VAL A 93 -10.65 8.13 7.18
N ALA A 94 -9.57 8.44 6.45
CA ALA A 94 -9.21 9.82 6.12
C ALA A 94 -10.28 10.52 5.28
N VAL A 95 -10.83 9.84 4.27
CA VAL A 95 -11.93 10.39 3.43
C VAL A 95 -13.16 10.68 4.29
N ILE A 96 -13.55 9.77 5.19
CA ILE A 96 -14.70 9.98 6.08
C ILE A 96 -14.45 11.17 7.01
N ILE A 97 -13.26 11.30 7.60
CA ILE A 97 -12.91 12.46 8.43
C ILE A 97 -13.05 13.76 7.62
N ILE A 98 -12.50 13.80 6.41
CA ILE A 98 -12.59 14.98 5.54
C ILE A 98 -14.04 15.30 5.22
N MET A 99 -14.86 14.30 4.88
CA MET A 99 -16.28 14.50 4.61
C MET A 99 -17.02 15.03 5.83
N VAL A 100 -16.73 14.53 7.03
CA VAL A 100 -17.34 15.03 8.28
C VAL A 100 -16.87 16.45 8.61
N MET A 101 -15.62 16.81 8.30
CA MET A 101 -15.09 18.16 8.55
C MET A 101 -15.60 19.20 7.55
N LEU A 102 -15.85 18.80 6.30
CA LEU A 102 -16.33 19.69 5.24
C LEU A 102 -17.85 19.92 5.26
N TRP A 103 -18.58 19.16 6.07
CA TRP A 103 -20.05 19.20 6.15
C TRP A 103 -20.53 19.93 7.41
#